data_AF-A0A139CGP4-F1
#
_entry.id   AF-A0A139CGP4-F1
#
_cell.length_a   1.000
_cell.length_b   1.000
_cell.length_c   1.000
_cell.angle_alpha   90.00
_cell.angle_beta   90.00
_cell.angle_gamma   90.00
#
_symmetry.space_group_name_H-M   'P 1'
#
loop_
_entity.id
_entity.type
_entity.pdbx_description
1 polymer ?
#
loop_
_entity_poly.entity_id
_entity_poly.type
_entity_poly.pdbx_seq_one_letter_code
_entity_poly.pdbx_strand_id
1 'polypeptide(L)'
;MRIKHNMILLVIITCLLVAIVGITNWPEDRTQEVNVNNKQAPIFSEANNIEIIWDVSGSMWGKVDNERKYLRAKKALGDIINTIPTNVSIGLRTIGSQKGSTDLTNLVVDIAKNNK
;
A
#
# COMPACT_ATOMS: atom_id res chain seq x y z
N MET A 1 -7.53 59.45 -14.22
CA MET A 1 -6.65 58.27 -14.43
C MET A 1 -6.43 57.41 -13.16
N ARG A 2 -6.51 57.96 -11.93
CA ARG A 2 -6.29 57.22 -10.66
C ARG A 2 -7.35 56.15 -10.32
N ILE A 3 -8.62 56.40 -10.66
CA ILE A 3 -9.73 55.45 -10.38
C ILE A 3 -9.56 54.13 -11.14
N LYS A 4 -9.11 54.16 -12.40
CA LYS A 4 -8.86 52.96 -13.20
C LYS A 4 -7.73 52.10 -12.63
N HIS A 5 -6.67 52.72 -12.11
CA HIS A 5 -5.54 52.02 -11.48
C HIS A 5 -5.96 51.38 -10.14
N ASN A 6 -6.77 52.08 -9.34
CA ASN A 6 -7.28 51.53 -8.08
C ASN A 6 -8.24 50.35 -8.30
N MET A 7 -9.02 50.38 -9.40
CA MET A 7 -9.92 49.29 -9.75
C MET A 7 -9.14 48.04 -10.22
N ILE A 8 -8.08 48.23 -11.01
CA ILE A 8 -7.19 47.14 -11.43
C ILE A 8 -6.50 46.51 -10.22
N LEU A 9 -6.01 47.33 -9.29
CA LEU A 9 -5.38 46.84 -8.06
C LEU A 9 -6.34 45.99 -7.23
N LEU A 10 -7.62 46.39 -7.14
CA LEU A 10 -8.64 45.65 -6.39
C LEU A 10 -8.96 44.28 -7.01
N VAL A 11 -8.94 44.19 -8.34
CA VAL A 11 -9.12 42.91 -9.07
C VAL A 11 -7.94 41.98 -8.85
N ILE A 12 -6.71 42.49 -8.86
CA ILE A 12 -5.51 41.68 -8.60
C ILE A 12 -5.53 41.13 -7.16
N ILE A 13 -5.91 41.97 -6.18
CA ILE A 13 -6.02 41.55 -4.78
C ILE A 13 -7.08 40.46 -4.60
N THR A 14 -8.26 40.61 -5.23
CA THR A 14 -9.30 39.56 -5.15
C THR A 14 -8.88 38.27 -5.83
N CYS A 15 -8.21 38.31 -6.99
CA CYS A 15 -7.65 37.11 -7.62
C CYS A 15 -6.62 36.39 -6.73
N LEU A 16 -5.73 37.14 -6.07
CA LEU A 16 -4.74 36.55 -5.16
C LEU A 16 -5.39 35.89 -3.94
N LEU A 17 -6.43 36.49 -3.37
CA LEU A 17 -7.15 35.92 -2.24
C LEU A 17 -7.87 34.60 -2.62
N VAL A 18 -8.49 34.54 -3.79
CA VAL A 18 -9.13 33.30 -4.29
C VAL A 18 -8.09 32.18 -4.49
N ALA A 19 -6.91 32.51 -5.03
CA ALA A 19 -5.83 31.55 -5.21
C ALA A 19 -5.32 30.99 -3.86
N ILE A 20 -5.14 31.85 -2.85
CA ILE A 20 -4.69 31.43 -1.51
C ILE A 20 -5.72 30.49 -0.86
N VAL A 21 -7.01 30.83 -0.90
CA VAL A 21 -8.08 29.99 -0.35
C VAL A 21 -8.21 28.65 -1.10
N GLY A 22 -8.01 28.67 -2.42
CA GLY A 22 -7.99 27.45 -3.23
C GLY A 22 -6.82 26.51 -2.88
N ILE A 23 -5.66 27.05 -2.55
CA ILE A 23 -4.49 26.27 -2.10
C ILE A 23 -4.73 25.68 -0.71
N THR A 24 -5.36 26.41 0.22
CA THR A 24 -5.61 25.91 1.59
C THR A 24 -6.70 24.85 1.68
N ASN A 25 -7.63 24.82 0.73
CA ASN A 25 -8.72 23.84 0.67
C ASN A 25 -8.41 22.66 -0.27
N TRP A 26 -7.15 22.50 -0.67
CA TRP A 26 -6.73 21.34 -1.43
C TRP A 26 -7.03 20.08 -0.60
N PRO A 27 -7.81 19.12 -1.14
CA PRO A 27 -8.07 17.88 -0.44
C PRO A 27 -6.73 17.19 -0.25
N GLU A 28 -6.23 17.23 0.97
CA GLU A 28 -5.11 16.43 1.39
C GLU A 28 -5.53 14.97 1.16
N ASP A 29 -4.90 14.31 0.18
CA ASP A 29 -5.08 12.88 -0.08
C ASP A 29 -4.47 12.12 1.10
N ARG A 30 -5.17 12.21 2.22
CA ARG A 30 -4.91 11.41 3.41
C ARG A 30 -5.37 10.03 3.04
N THR A 31 -4.42 9.25 2.53
CA THR A 31 -4.48 7.79 2.61
C THR A 31 -5.08 7.46 3.97
N GLN A 32 -6.31 6.93 3.97
CA GLN A 32 -6.96 6.58 5.22
C GLN A 32 -6.06 5.53 5.87
N GLU A 33 -5.41 5.91 6.97
CA GLU A 33 -4.68 4.95 7.78
C GLU A 33 -5.71 3.93 8.27
N VAL A 34 -5.68 2.75 7.66
CA VAL A 34 -6.48 1.63 8.13
C VAL A 34 -5.94 1.28 9.51
N ASN A 35 -6.67 1.69 10.54
CA ASN A 35 -6.34 1.41 11.92
C ASN A 35 -6.51 -0.10 12.18
N VAL A 36 -5.42 -0.84 12.05
CA VAL A 36 -5.34 -2.30 12.26
C VAL A 36 -5.21 -2.69 13.74
N ASN A 37 -5.53 -1.80 14.68
CA ASN A 37 -5.40 -2.08 16.12
C ASN A 37 -6.42 -3.11 16.62
N ASN A 38 -7.40 -3.47 15.80
CA ASN A 38 -8.34 -4.54 16.10
C ASN A 38 -7.87 -5.85 15.47
N LYS A 39 -7.97 -6.95 16.22
CA LYS A 39 -7.66 -8.30 15.74
C LYS A 39 -8.61 -8.65 14.59
N GLN A 40 -8.14 -8.48 13.36
CA GLN A 40 -8.85 -8.91 12.16
C GLN A 40 -8.51 -10.38 11.92
N ALA A 41 -9.41 -11.27 12.33
CA ALA A 41 -9.36 -12.64 11.84
C ALA A 41 -9.91 -12.65 10.42
N PRO A 42 -9.24 -13.28 9.44
CA PRO A 42 -9.82 -13.46 8.12
C PRO A 42 -11.14 -14.25 8.25
N ILE A 43 -12.24 -13.67 7.75
CA ILE A 43 -13.54 -14.33 7.72
C ILE A 43 -13.59 -15.14 6.42
N PHE A 44 -13.37 -16.45 6.53
CA PHE A 44 -13.42 -17.37 5.38
C PHE A 44 -14.88 -17.73 5.06
N SER A 45 -15.57 -16.83 4.36
CA SER A 45 -16.90 -17.05 3.81
C SER A 45 -16.77 -17.56 2.37
N GLU A 46 -16.77 -18.89 2.19
CA GLU A 46 -16.85 -19.64 0.92
C GLU A 46 -15.75 -19.42 -0.15
N ALA A 47 -14.93 -18.37 -0.05
CA ALA A 47 -13.75 -18.19 -0.87
C ALA A 47 -12.63 -19.15 -0.41
N ASN A 48 -12.64 -20.36 -0.95
CA ASN A 48 -11.71 -21.44 -0.61
C ASN A 48 -10.28 -21.22 -1.11
N ASN A 49 -9.95 -20.08 -1.73
CA ASN A 49 -8.63 -19.86 -2.34
C ASN A 49 -8.05 -18.50 -1.91
N ILE A 50 -6.80 -18.52 -1.44
CA ILE A 50 -6.03 -17.32 -1.08
C ILE A 50 -4.78 -17.29 -1.96
N GLU A 51 -4.51 -16.17 -2.61
CA GLU A 51 -3.21 -15.90 -3.23
C GLU A 51 -2.45 -14.89 -2.38
N ILE A 52 -1.27 -15.29 -1.90
CA ILE A 52 -0.36 -14.42 -1.18
C ILE A 52 0.60 -13.81 -2.20
N ILE A 53 0.64 -12.47 -2.25
CA ILE A 53 1.55 -11.72 -3.09
C ILE A 53 2.66 -11.14 -2.22
N TRP A 54 3.89 -11.63 -2.39
CA TRP A 54 5.05 -11.26 -1.57
C TRP A 54 6.04 -10.39 -2.35
N ASP A 55 6.23 -9.15 -1.91
CA ASP A 55 7.28 -8.28 -2.45
C ASP A 55 8.69 -8.76 -2.06
N VAL A 56 9.54 -8.97 -3.06
CA VAL A 56 10.96 -9.33 -2.96
C VAL A 56 11.87 -8.30 -3.65
N SER A 57 11.37 -7.09 -3.89
CA SER A 57 12.10 -5.97 -4.48
C SER A 57 13.37 -5.60 -3.69
N GLY A 58 14.27 -4.86 -4.34
CA GLY A 58 15.51 -4.35 -3.73
C GLY A 58 15.30 -3.66 -2.37
N SER A 59 14.18 -2.96 -2.17
CA SER A 59 13.87 -2.25 -0.92
C SER A 59 13.66 -3.20 0.28
N MET A 60 13.24 -4.43 0.02
CA MET A 60 12.96 -5.46 1.03
C MET A 60 14.24 -6.05 1.65
N TRP A 61 15.39 -5.82 1.01
CA TRP A 61 16.71 -6.17 1.54
C TRP A 61 17.22 -5.17 2.58
N GLY A 62 16.57 -4.01 2.70
CA GLY A 62 16.84 -3.01 3.74
C GLY A 62 16.48 -3.50 5.15
N LYS A 63 16.80 -2.68 6.15
CA LYS A 63 16.51 -2.96 7.56
C LYS A 63 15.43 -2.04 8.13
N VAL A 64 14.70 -2.55 9.11
CA VAL A 64 13.82 -1.81 10.03
C VAL A 64 14.09 -2.40 11.42
N ASP A 65 14.31 -1.56 12.43
CA ASP A 65 14.58 -2.00 13.81
C ASP A 65 15.70 -3.08 13.90
N ASN A 66 16.74 -2.92 13.09
CA ASN A 66 17.89 -3.83 12.98
C ASN A 66 17.61 -5.21 12.35
N GLU A 67 16.37 -5.51 11.94
CA GLU A 67 15.99 -6.73 11.22
C GLU A 67 15.80 -6.44 9.72
N ARG A 68 16.15 -7.39 8.84
CA ARG A 68 15.89 -7.23 7.40
C ARG A 68 14.39 -7.36 7.13
N LYS A 69 13.82 -6.47 6.30
CA LYS A 69 12.37 -6.43 6.04
C LYS A 69 11.83 -7.76 5.52
N TYR A 70 12.55 -8.43 4.60
CA TYR A 70 12.12 -9.73 4.09
C TYR A 70 12.08 -10.85 5.17
N LEU A 71 12.94 -10.78 6.20
CA LEU A 71 12.92 -11.75 7.31
C LEU A 71 11.68 -11.54 8.17
N ARG A 72 11.36 -10.27 8.48
CA ARG A 72 10.14 -9.90 9.20
C ARG A 72 8.88 -10.31 8.44
N ALA A 73 8.85 -10.06 7.12
CA ALA A 73 7.75 -10.49 6.25
C ALA A 73 7.63 -12.03 6.21
N LYS A 74 8.74 -12.75 6.08
CA LYS A 74 8.75 -14.22 6.11
C LYS A 74 8.19 -14.78 7.41
N LYS A 75 8.53 -14.18 8.56
CA LYS A 75 7.98 -14.58 9.86
C LYS A 75 6.46 -14.37 9.91
N ALA A 76 6.00 -13.17 9.53
CA ALA A 76 4.58 -12.86 9.50
C ALA A 76 3.80 -13.79 8.55
N LEU A 77 4.36 -14.12 7.38
CA LEU A 77 3.78 -15.08 6.44
C LEU A 77 3.65 -16.47 7.08
N GLY A 78 4.66 -16.94 7.81
CA GLY A 78 4.58 -18.19 8.56
C GLY A 78 3.46 -18.17 9.59
N ASP A 79 3.32 -17.07 10.34
CA ASP A 79 2.26 -16.91 11.33
C ASP A 79 0.87 -16.92 10.67
N ILE A 80 0.69 -16.20 9.56
CA ILE A 80 -0.57 -16.17 8.79
C ILE A 80 -0.92 -17.57 8.26
N ILE A 81 0.02 -18.25 7.58
CA ILE A 81 -0.20 -19.59 7.02
C ILE A 81 -0.63 -20.57 8.11
N ASN A 82 -0.06 -20.44 9.32
CA ASN A 82 -0.43 -21.28 10.44
C ASN A 82 -1.86 -21.06 10.97
N THR A 83 -2.47 -19.90 10.67
CA THR A 83 -3.86 -19.60 11.04
C THR A 83 -4.88 -19.96 9.95
N ILE A 84 -4.43 -20.26 8.73
CA ILE A 84 -5.33 -20.58 7.62
C ILE A 84 -5.82 -22.03 7.76
N PRO A 85 -7.14 -22.28 7.71
CA PRO A 85 -7.71 -23.62 7.73
C PRO A 85 -7.20 -24.53 6.60
N THR A 86 -7.21 -25.84 6.83
CA THR A 86 -6.73 -26.84 5.84
C THR A 86 -7.64 -26.99 4.62
N ASN A 87 -8.91 -26.57 4.72
CA ASN A 87 -9.85 -26.59 3.61
C ASN A 87 -9.66 -25.40 2.63
N VAL A 88 -8.69 -24.51 2.89
CA VAL A 88 -8.37 -23.37 2.05
C VAL A 88 -7.16 -23.70 1.17
N SER A 89 -7.26 -23.47 -0.13
CA SER A 89 -6.16 -23.52 -1.07
C SER A 89 -5.34 -22.24 -1.01
N ILE A 90 -4.01 -22.36 -1.01
CA ILE A 90 -3.10 -21.24 -0.90
C ILE A 90 -2.15 -21.25 -2.10
N GLY A 91 -2.02 -20.12 -2.78
CA GLY A 91 -0.98 -19.85 -3.77
C GLY A 91 0.00 -18.79 -3.25
N LEU A 92 1.25 -18.82 -3.71
CA LEU A 92 2.26 -17.81 -3.40
C LEU A 92 2.87 -17.26 -4.69
N ARG A 93 2.71 -15.96 -4.89
CA ARG A 93 3.36 -15.20 -5.97
C ARG A 93 4.34 -14.22 -5.36
N THR A 94 5.55 -14.15 -5.91
CA THR A 94 6.49 -13.08 -5.57
C THR A 94 6.41 -11.96 -6.60
N ILE A 95 6.56 -10.72 -6.14
CA ILE A 95 6.70 -9.55 -7.02
C ILE A 95 8.02 -8.85 -6.76
N GLY A 96 8.54 -8.22 -7.78
CA GLY A 96 9.79 -7.49 -7.71
C GLY A 96 10.97 -8.34 -8.18
N SER A 97 11.97 -7.63 -8.64
CA SER A 97 13.20 -8.19 -9.16
C SER A 97 14.31 -8.07 -8.12
N GLN A 98 15.10 -9.13 -7.95
CA GLN A 98 16.43 -8.99 -7.39
C GLN A 98 17.27 -8.23 -8.41
N LYS A 99 17.91 -7.13 -7.97
CA LYS A 99 18.71 -6.20 -8.78
C LYS A 99 19.35 -6.89 -10.02
N GLY A 100 18.72 -6.75 -11.20
CA GLY A 100 19.20 -7.33 -12.46
C GLY A 100 18.27 -8.31 -13.19
N SER A 101 17.07 -8.66 -12.68
CA SER A 101 16.09 -9.44 -13.45
C SER A 101 15.03 -8.55 -14.14
N THR A 102 14.55 -8.98 -15.30
CA THR A 102 13.46 -8.31 -16.04
C THR A 102 12.07 -8.81 -15.63
N ASP A 103 11.98 -9.99 -15.02
CA ASP A 103 10.72 -10.54 -14.51
C ASP A 103 10.33 -9.88 -13.19
N LEU A 104 9.18 -9.21 -13.21
CA LEU A 104 8.61 -8.48 -12.09
C LEU A 104 7.64 -9.32 -11.27
N THR A 105 7.19 -10.47 -11.77
CA THR A 105 6.29 -11.39 -11.06
C THR A 105 6.71 -12.83 -11.32
N ASN A 106 6.68 -13.66 -10.27
CA ASN A 106 6.98 -15.08 -10.38
C ASN A 106 6.00 -15.87 -9.50
N LEU A 107 5.31 -16.85 -10.08
CA LEU A 107 4.46 -17.76 -9.32
C LEU A 107 5.37 -18.81 -8.68
N VAL A 108 5.49 -18.76 -7.35
CA VAL A 108 6.41 -19.63 -6.60
C VAL A 108 5.74 -20.93 -6.20
N VAL A 109 4.44 -20.86 -5.86
CA VAL A 109 3.63 -22.02 -5.50
C VAL A 109 2.25 -21.85 -6.13
N ASP A 110 1.84 -22.82 -6.94
CA ASP A 110 0.49 -22.89 -7.49
C ASP A 110 -0.55 -23.03 -6.37
N ILE A 111 -1.78 -22.61 -6.65
CA ILE A 111 -2.90 -22.77 -5.72
C ILE A 111 -3.11 -24.26 -5.45
N ALA A 112 -2.70 -24.71 -4.27
CA ALA A 112 -2.87 -26.08 -3.80
C ALA A 112 -3.61 -26.07 -2.47
N LYS A 113 -4.41 -27.11 -2.19
CA LYS A 113 -5.04 -27.28 -0.88
C LYS A 113 -3.98 -27.29 0.21
N ASN A 114 -4.22 -26.55 1.29
CA ASN A 114 -3.34 -26.53 2.44
C ASN A 114 -3.33 -27.90 3.13
N ASN A 115 -2.32 -28.71 2.84
CA ASN A 115 -2.16 -30.08 3.34
C ASN A 115 -1.45 -30.14 4.71
N LYS A 116 -1.50 -29.07 5.50
CA LYS A 116 -0.96 -29.06 6.87
C LYS A 116 -1.61 -30.13 7.75
#